data_AF-A0A527ZCK9-F1
#
_entry.id   AF-A0A527ZCK9-F1
#
_cell.length_a   1.000
_cell.length_b   1.000
_cell.length_c   1.000
_cell.angle_alpha   90.00
_cell.angle_beta   90.00
_cell.angle_gamma   90.00
#
_symmetry.space_group_name_H-M   'P 1'
#
loop_
_entity.id
_entity.type
_entity.pdbx_description
1 polymer ?
#
loop_
_entity_poly.entity_id
_entity_poly.type
_entity_poly.pdbx_seq_one_letter_code
_entity_poly.pdbx_strand_id
1 'polypeptide(L)'
;ANVRASCILCLATGNIGKPGAGANIFRGHDNVQGATDIGLDVVTLPFYYGLTEGAWNHWARVWEVSYEDLLSRFESKDIMETPGIPLTRWFDATLLPKDEIEQRDNLRAMFVQGHASNSITRIPESVKGLAKLDLLVVADPHPTTWAALAVQAGRTENTYLLPVCTQFETSGSRVASNRSIQWGEQIVAPSFEQKDDYQVVYRMAQKFGYAEQMFKNIAVEGDRPVPEDILREMNRGGWSTGYCG
;
A
#
# COMPACT_ATOMS: atom_id res chain seq x y z
N ALA A 1 1.28 -16.60 18.76
CA ALA A 1 0.76 -17.49 19.83
C ALA A 1 -0.54 -16.95 20.44
N ASN A 2 -0.57 -15.71 20.93
CA ASN A 2 -1.70 -15.16 21.68
C ASN A 2 -3.02 -15.08 20.89
N VAL A 3 -3.00 -14.54 19.66
CA VAL A 3 -4.22 -14.42 18.82
C VAL A 3 -4.87 -15.79 18.58
N ARG A 4 -4.06 -16.78 18.16
CA ARG A 4 -4.54 -18.15 17.93
C ARG A 4 -5.13 -18.79 19.19
N ALA A 5 -4.51 -18.58 20.35
CA ALA A 5 -5.03 -19.08 21.62
C ALA A 5 -6.41 -18.47 21.97
N SER A 6 -6.57 -17.15 21.80
CA SER A 6 -7.86 -16.49 22.00
C SER A 6 -8.94 -17.00 21.05
N CYS A 7 -8.62 -17.20 19.76
CA CYS A 7 -9.56 -17.79 18.79
C CYS A 7 -9.98 -19.21 19.18
N ILE A 8 -9.04 -20.06 19.62
CA ILE A 8 -9.33 -21.42 20.09
C ILE A 8 -10.23 -21.38 21.32
N LEU A 9 -9.99 -20.48 22.27
CA LEU A 9 -10.83 -20.32 23.45
C LEU A 9 -12.26 -19.92 23.07
N CYS A 10 -12.43 -18.95 22.16
CA CYS A 10 -13.74 -18.54 21.68
C CYS A 10 -14.47 -19.70 20.96
N LEU A 11 -13.76 -20.52 20.18
CA LEU A 11 -14.32 -21.71 19.54
C LEU A 11 -14.75 -22.75 20.59
N ALA A 12 -13.88 -23.07 21.54
CA ALA A 12 -14.14 -24.07 22.59
C ALA A 12 -15.32 -23.70 23.50
N THR A 13 -15.51 -22.41 23.75
CA THR A 13 -16.63 -21.88 24.57
C THR A 13 -17.89 -21.58 23.76
N GLY A 14 -17.89 -21.82 22.44
CA GLY A 14 -19.03 -21.56 21.57
C GLY A 14 -19.37 -20.07 21.42
N ASN A 15 -18.39 -19.20 21.56
CA ASN A 15 -18.49 -17.74 21.49
C ASN A 15 -18.18 -17.17 20.09
N ILE A 16 -18.08 -17.99 19.05
CA ILE A 16 -17.94 -17.55 17.65
C ILE A 16 -19.32 -17.49 16.97
N GLY A 17 -19.55 -16.48 16.13
CA GLY A 17 -20.75 -16.38 15.28
C GLY A 17 -22.02 -15.92 15.97
N LYS A 18 -21.92 -15.32 17.17
CA LYS A 18 -23.07 -14.82 17.95
C LYS A 18 -22.98 -13.30 18.14
N PRO A 19 -24.10 -12.55 18.09
CA PRO A 19 -24.11 -11.14 18.48
C PRO A 19 -23.54 -10.94 19.88
N GLY A 20 -22.66 -9.95 20.05
CA GLY A 20 -22.01 -9.66 21.34
C GLY A 20 -20.88 -10.61 21.73
N ALA A 21 -20.51 -11.58 20.88
CA ALA A 21 -19.40 -12.50 21.12
C ALA A 21 -18.34 -12.42 19.99
N GLY A 22 -17.25 -13.14 20.16
CA GLY A 22 -16.20 -13.32 19.15
C GLY A 22 -14.83 -12.80 19.56
N ALA A 23 -13.83 -13.16 18.75
CA ALA A 23 -12.46 -12.66 18.89
C ALA A 23 -12.26 -11.41 18.02
N ASN A 24 -12.85 -10.29 18.45
CA ASN A 24 -12.82 -9.04 17.68
C ASN A 24 -11.45 -8.36 17.81
N ILE A 25 -10.82 -8.06 16.67
CA ILE A 25 -9.56 -7.33 16.61
C ILE A 25 -9.88 -5.86 16.37
N PHE A 26 -9.58 -5.01 17.34
CA PHE A 26 -9.60 -3.56 17.16
C PHE A 26 -8.38 -3.16 16.34
N ARG A 27 -8.60 -2.67 15.12
CA ARG A 27 -7.53 -2.09 14.29
C ARG A 27 -7.25 -0.66 14.77
N GLY A 28 -6.05 -0.18 14.44
CA GLY A 28 -5.61 1.16 14.81
C GLY A 28 -6.07 2.23 13.82
N HIS A 29 -5.18 2.61 12.91
CA HIS A 29 -5.36 3.69 11.95
C HIS A 29 -6.61 3.50 11.08
N ASP A 30 -7.20 4.60 10.62
CA ASP A 30 -8.31 4.53 9.67
C ASP A 30 -7.87 3.79 8.41
N ASN A 31 -8.79 3.04 7.84
CA ASN A 31 -8.59 2.26 6.63
C ASN A 31 -7.50 1.16 6.69
N VAL A 32 -6.91 0.81 7.84
CA VAL A 32 -5.95 -0.34 7.91
C VAL A 32 -6.60 -1.62 7.39
N GLN A 33 -7.89 -1.81 7.67
CA GLN A 33 -8.63 -2.95 7.13
C GLN A 33 -8.63 -2.89 5.59
N GLY A 34 -9.08 -1.78 5.02
CA GLY A 34 -9.16 -1.58 3.57
C GLY A 34 -7.81 -1.64 2.88
N ALA A 35 -6.78 -1.03 3.45
CA ALA A 35 -5.42 -1.07 2.95
C ALA A 35 -4.89 -2.52 2.85
N THR A 36 -5.11 -3.34 3.88
CA THR A 36 -4.75 -4.77 3.79
C THR A 36 -5.67 -5.55 2.86
N ASP A 37 -6.95 -5.19 2.78
CA ASP A 37 -7.90 -5.79 1.84
C ASP A 37 -7.47 -5.52 0.39
N ILE A 38 -6.70 -4.47 0.09
CA ILE A 38 -6.30 -4.11 -1.28
C ILE A 38 -4.84 -4.44 -1.61
N GLY A 39 -4.19 -5.30 -0.82
CA GLY A 39 -2.85 -5.79 -1.15
C GLY A 39 -1.70 -4.87 -0.74
N LEU A 40 -1.88 -4.02 0.29
CA LEU A 40 -0.76 -3.26 0.88
C LEU A 40 0.30 -4.18 1.53
N ASP A 41 -0.05 -5.43 1.84
CA ASP A 41 0.90 -6.39 2.40
C ASP A 41 1.79 -7.01 1.31
N VAL A 42 3.05 -7.25 1.64
CA VAL A 42 4.10 -7.67 0.70
C VAL A 42 3.98 -9.14 0.26
N VAL A 43 2.97 -9.85 0.73
CA VAL A 43 2.75 -11.28 0.50
C VAL A 43 1.43 -11.60 -0.22
N THR A 44 0.65 -10.58 -0.55
CA THR A 44 -0.68 -10.76 -1.14
C THR A 44 -0.98 -9.75 -2.24
N LEU A 45 -1.63 -10.21 -3.29
CA LEU A 45 -2.45 -9.41 -4.18
C LEU A 45 -3.74 -8.94 -3.46
N PRO A 46 -4.51 -8.00 -4.07
CA PRO A 46 -5.72 -7.50 -3.42
C PRO A 46 -6.68 -8.65 -3.08
N PHE A 47 -7.43 -8.44 -2.00
CA PHE A 47 -8.33 -9.35 -1.31
C PHE A 47 -7.67 -10.64 -0.78
N TYR A 48 -6.44 -10.51 -0.27
CA TYR A 48 -5.68 -11.58 0.38
C TYR A 48 -5.38 -12.79 -0.53
N TYR A 49 -5.43 -12.57 -1.84
CA TYR A 49 -4.94 -13.56 -2.79
C TYR A 49 -3.42 -13.65 -2.67
N GLY A 50 -2.85 -14.84 -2.52
CA GLY A 50 -1.38 -15.00 -2.48
C GLY A 50 -0.71 -14.60 -3.79
N LEU A 51 0.62 -14.68 -3.85
CA LEU A 51 1.40 -14.31 -5.05
C LEU A 51 1.51 -15.44 -6.09
N THR A 52 0.67 -16.47 -6.03
CA THR A 52 0.71 -17.60 -6.97
C THR A 52 0.22 -17.21 -8.37
N GLU A 53 0.67 -17.91 -9.41
CA GLU A 53 0.19 -17.74 -10.79
C GLU A 53 -1.34 -17.75 -10.91
N GLY A 54 -2.05 -18.60 -10.17
CA GLY A 54 -3.53 -18.62 -10.21
C GLY A 54 -4.17 -17.32 -9.71
N ALA A 55 -3.57 -16.71 -8.70
CA ALA A 55 -3.99 -15.42 -8.16
C ALA A 55 -3.65 -14.26 -9.11
N TRP A 56 -2.46 -14.29 -9.72
CA TRP A 56 -2.10 -13.34 -10.76
C TRP A 56 -2.99 -13.44 -11.99
N ASN A 57 -3.33 -14.64 -12.43
CA ASN A 57 -4.31 -14.86 -13.51
C ASN A 57 -5.69 -14.33 -13.15
N HIS A 58 -6.10 -14.39 -11.88
CA HIS A 58 -7.34 -13.76 -11.43
C HIS A 58 -7.32 -12.25 -11.64
N TRP A 59 -6.27 -11.59 -11.15
CA TRP A 59 -6.13 -10.14 -11.26
C TRP A 59 -5.86 -9.67 -12.69
N ALA A 60 -5.13 -10.44 -13.49
CA ALA A 60 -4.96 -10.21 -14.93
C ALA A 60 -6.32 -10.12 -15.65
N ARG A 61 -7.28 -11.01 -15.32
CA ARG A 61 -8.64 -10.96 -15.86
C ARG A 61 -9.43 -9.74 -15.36
N VAL A 62 -9.27 -9.35 -14.10
CA VAL A 62 -9.98 -8.18 -13.52
C VAL A 62 -9.49 -6.89 -14.16
N TRP A 63 -8.17 -6.73 -14.27
CA TRP A 63 -7.51 -5.58 -14.90
C TRP A 63 -7.48 -5.66 -16.42
N GLU A 64 -7.99 -6.73 -17.03
CA GLU A 64 -8.03 -6.94 -18.48
C GLU A 64 -6.66 -6.79 -19.16
N VAL A 65 -5.63 -7.35 -18.53
CA VAL A 65 -4.26 -7.44 -19.06
C VAL A 65 -3.86 -8.90 -19.16
N SER A 66 -2.92 -9.24 -20.04
CA SER A 66 -2.46 -10.63 -20.13
C SER A 66 -1.55 -10.98 -18.94
N TYR A 67 -1.53 -12.25 -18.56
CA TYR A 67 -0.59 -12.73 -17.53
C TYR A 67 0.85 -12.55 -18.01
N GLU A 68 1.09 -12.75 -19.31
CA GLU A 68 2.38 -12.59 -19.97
C GLU A 68 2.89 -11.13 -19.87
N ASP A 69 2.00 -10.15 -20.07
CA ASP A 69 2.35 -8.73 -19.92
C ASP A 69 2.75 -8.40 -18.48
N LEU A 70 2.04 -8.94 -17.48
CA LEU A 70 2.39 -8.78 -16.07
C LEU A 70 3.73 -9.45 -15.74
N LEU A 71 3.90 -10.70 -16.16
CA LEU A 71 5.12 -11.47 -15.95
C LEU A 71 6.33 -10.77 -16.59
N SER A 72 6.16 -10.13 -17.76
CA SER A 72 7.23 -9.39 -18.45
C SER A 72 7.79 -8.20 -17.65
N ARG A 73 7.07 -7.75 -16.59
CA ARG A 73 7.52 -6.68 -15.68
C ARG A 73 8.44 -7.20 -14.58
N PHE A 74 8.53 -8.51 -14.42
CA PHE A 74 9.42 -9.18 -13.48
C PHE A 74 10.56 -9.87 -14.24
N GLU A 75 11.69 -10.08 -13.55
CA GLU A 75 12.81 -10.80 -14.14
C GLU A 75 12.49 -12.28 -14.39
N SER A 76 11.69 -12.88 -13.50
CA SER A 76 11.26 -14.26 -13.59
C SER A 76 9.94 -14.45 -12.85
N LYS A 77 9.30 -15.60 -13.09
CA LYS A 77 8.13 -16.03 -12.32
C LYS A 77 8.47 -16.16 -10.84
N ASP A 78 9.61 -16.74 -10.50
CA ASP A 78 10.02 -16.92 -9.10
C ASP A 78 10.07 -15.56 -8.37
N ILE A 79 10.61 -14.52 -9.00
CA ILE A 79 10.63 -13.16 -8.42
C ILE A 79 9.22 -12.58 -8.30
N MET A 80 8.34 -12.79 -9.28
CA MET A 80 6.93 -12.36 -9.24
C MET A 80 6.13 -13.02 -8.11
N GLU A 81 6.48 -14.25 -7.74
CA GLU A 81 5.81 -15.01 -6.67
C GLU A 81 6.51 -14.86 -5.30
N THR A 82 7.66 -14.18 -5.23
CA THR A 82 8.43 -13.98 -4.00
C THR A 82 7.86 -12.80 -3.18
N PRO A 83 7.66 -12.97 -1.87
CA PRO A 83 7.35 -11.88 -0.95
C PRO A 83 8.25 -10.65 -1.11
N GLY A 84 7.65 -9.46 -1.05
CA GLY A 84 8.40 -8.22 -0.94
C GLY A 84 9.06 -8.06 0.44
N ILE A 85 9.88 -7.01 0.58
CA ILE A 85 10.61 -6.74 1.81
C ILE A 85 9.71 -6.00 2.80
N PRO A 86 9.47 -6.51 4.01
CA PRO A 86 8.59 -5.85 4.96
C PRO A 86 9.22 -4.55 5.47
N LEU A 87 8.36 -3.55 5.72
CA LEU A 87 8.77 -2.24 6.22
C LEU A 87 9.69 -2.33 7.45
N THR A 88 9.47 -3.25 8.39
CA THR A 88 10.33 -3.36 9.58
C THR A 88 11.79 -3.77 9.30
N ARG A 89 12.08 -4.16 8.05
CA ARG A 89 13.36 -4.69 7.58
C ARG A 89 13.88 -3.98 6.32
N TRP A 90 13.22 -2.92 5.83
CA TRP A 90 13.57 -2.26 4.57
C TRP A 90 15.05 -1.85 4.48
N PHE A 91 15.63 -1.41 5.60
CA PHE A 91 17.03 -0.98 5.68
C PHE A 91 18.02 -2.15 5.63
N ASP A 92 17.60 -3.38 5.96
CA ASP A 92 18.45 -4.55 5.75
C ASP A 92 18.69 -4.73 4.22
N ALA A 93 17.70 -4.39 3.38
CA ALA A 93 17.83 -4.41 1.91
C ALA A 93 18.79 -3.37 1.32
N THR A 94 19.09 -2.30 2.07
CA THR A 94 20.05 -1.27 1.65
C THR A 94 21.45 -1.51 2.21
N LEU A 95 21.55 -2.28 3.32
CA LEU A 95 22.79 -2.46 4.08
C LEU A 95 23.48 -3.80 3.84
N LEU A 96 22.71 -4.88 3.63
CA LEU A 96 23.26 -6.21 3.43
C LEU A 96 23.89 -6.37 2.04
N PRO A 97 24.87 -7.27 1.89
CA PRO A 97 25.35 -7.69 0.57
C PRO A 97 24.20 -8.17 -0.32
N LYS A 98 24.32 -7.93 -1.62
CA LYS A 98 23.32 -8.27 -2.64
C LYS A 98 22.96 -9.76 -2.66
N ASP A 99 23.91 -10.62 -2.33
CA ASP A 99 23.74 -12.08 -2.26
C ASP A 99 23.05 -12.56 -0.97
N GLU A 100 22.84 -11.67 0.01
CA GLU A 100 22.12 -11.94 1.26
C GLU A 100 20.67 -11.41 1.25
N ILE A 101 20.19 -10.92 0.11
CA ILE A 101 18.81 -10.42 -0.05
C ILE A 101 18.08 -11.25 -1.12
N GLU A 102 16.78 -11.46 -0.91
CA GLU A 102 15.94 -12.25 -1.84
C GLU A 102 15.63 -11.51 -3.15
N GLN A 103 15.81 -10.19 -3.16
CA GLN A 103 15.58 -9.35 -4.34
C GLN A 103 16.79 -9.31 -5.26
N ARG A 104 16.56 -9.02 -6.54
CA ARG A 104 17.61 -8.97 -7.56
C ARG A 104 18.78 -8.08 -7.15
N ASP A 105 18.52 -6.93 -6.55
CA ASP A 105 19.52 -5.93 -6.18
C ASP A 105 19.13 -5.22 -4.89
N ASN A 106 20.09 -4.51 -4.29
CA ASN A 106 19.86 -3.72 -3.10
C ASN A 106 18.78 -2.66 -3.35
N LEU A 107 18.04 -2.32 -2.29
CA LEU A 107 17.06 -1.24 -2.36
C LEU A 107 17.76 0.11 -2.53
N ARG A 108 17.47 0.82 -3.63
CA ARG A 108 18.13 2.08 -3.98
C ARG A 108 17.23 3.31 -3.88
N ALA A 109 15.92 3.14 -4.01
CA ALA A 109 14.95 4.22 -3.97
C ALA A 109 13.79 3.88 -3.04
N MET A 110 13.26 4.88 -2.34
CA MET A 110 12.09 4.72 -1.49
C MET A 110 11.09 5.86 -1.72
N PHE A 111 9.84 5.49 -2.00
CA PHE A 111 8.70 6.41 -2.05
C PHE A 111 7.82 6.12 -0.84
N VAL A 112 7.74 7.09 0.07
CA VAL A 112 6.91 7.01 1.28
C VAL A 112 5.67 7.85 1.07
N GLN A 113 4.49 7.26 1.19
CA GLN A 113 3.21 7.97 1.04
C GLN A 113 2.37 7.79 2.29
N GLY A 114 2.00 8.89 2.95
CA GLY A 114 1.07 8.89 4.09
C GLY A 114 1.50 7.99 5.26
N HIS A 115 2.81 7.85 5.51
CA HIS A 115 3.33 6.96 6.55
C HIS A 115 4.47 7.62 7.32
N ALA A 116 4.46 7.49 8.65
CA ALA A 116 5.53 7.98 9.53
C ALA A 116 6.47 6.84 9.98
N SER A 117 7.78 7.11 10.07
CA SER A 117 8.80 6.11 10.47
C SER A 117 8.74 5.66 11.94
N ASN A 118 7.90 6.29 12.76
CA ASN A 118 7.81 6.03 14.20
C ASN A 118 7.35 4.59 14.55
N SER A 119 6.78 3.87 13.60
CA SER A 119 6.44 2.44 13.73
C SER A 119 7.66 1.51 13.65
N ILE A 120 8.83 2.02 13.26
CA ILE A 120 10.07 1.24 13.08
C ILE A 120 10.96 1.43 14.32
N THR A 121 11.19 0.36 15.07
CA THR A 121 11.96 0.41 16.32
C THR A 121 13.47 0.52 16.13
N ARG A 122 13.99 0.02 14.99
CA ARG A 122 15.43 -0.02 14.65
C ARG A 122 15.89 1.28 13.98
N ILE A 123 15.73 2.39 14.71
CA ILE A 123 16.06 3.73 14.20
C ILE A 123 17.54 3.87 13.80
N PRO A 124 18.54 3.40 14.57
CA PRO A 124 19.95 3.54 14.18
C PRO A 124 20.26 2.88 12.83
N GLU A 125 19.71 1.70 12.56
CA GLU A 125 19.86 1.01 11.28
C GLU A 125 19.06 1.69 10.16
N SER A 126 17.87 2.20 10.46
CA SER A 126 17.07 2.97 9.51
C SER A 126 17.83 4.21 9.04
N VAL A 127 18.51 4.94 9.94
CA VAL A 127 19.35 6.10 9.58
C VAL A 127 20.50 5.69 8.66
N LYS A 128 21.20 4.59 8.97
CA LYS A 128 22.26 4.06 8.07
C LYS A 128 21.70 3.66 6.71
N GLY A 129 20.53 3.03 6.68
CA GLY A 129 19.89 2.63 5.44
C GLY A 129 19.42 3.83 4.61
N LEU A 130 18.92 4.89 5.25
CA LEU A 130 18.53 6.13 4.57
C LEU A 130 19.73 6.78 3.90
N ALA A 131 20.93 6.74 4.51
CA ALA A 131 22.15 7.28 3.91
C ALA A 131 22.60 6.53 2.64
N LYS A 132 22.13 5.28 2.42
CA LYS A 132 22.49 4.45 1.27
C LYS A 132 21.53 4.57 0.08
N LEU A 133 20.33 5.13 0.27
CA LEU A 133 19.38 5.34 -0.83
C LEU A 133 19.90 6.40 -1.80
N ASP A 134 19.76 6.19 -3.10
CA ASP A 134 19.99 7.23 -4.09
C ASP A 134 18.84 8.23 -4.14
N LEU A 135 17.61 7.78 -3.88
CA LEU A 135 16.39 8.58 -3.94
C LEU A 135 15.49 8.31 -2.74
N LEU A 136 15.03 9.40 -2.12
CA LEU A 136 13.99 9.39 -1.10
C LEU A 136 12.90 10.38 -1.48
N VAL A 137 11.66 9.91 -1.59
CA VAL A 137 10.49 10.76 -1.77
C VAL A 137 9.57 10.54 -0.57
N VAL A 138 9.14 11.63 0.06
CA VAL A 138 8.18 11.61 1.16
C VAL A 138 6.98 12.45 0.74
N ALA A 139 5.87 11.79 0.44
CA ALA A 139 4.59 12.37 0.08
C ALA A 139 3.68 12.37 1.29
N ASP A 140 3.47 13.54 1.89
CA ASP A 140 2.66 13.71 3.09
C ASP A 140 2.17 15.18 3.21
N PRO A 141 1.02 15.46 3.84
CA PRO A 141 0.60 16.84 4.10
C PRO A 141 1.59 17.62 4.97
N HIS A 142 2.38 16.92 5.79
CA HIS A 142 3.35 17.51 6.69
C HIS A 142 4.72 16.83 6.60
N PRO A 143 5.83 17.53 6.91
CA PRO A 143 7.13 16.88 7.04
C PRO A 143 7.11 15.84 8.18
N THR A 144 7.07 14.55 7.84
CA THR A 144 7.00 13.46 8.82
C THR A 144 8.36 13.15 9.43
N THR A 145 8.37 12.18 10.35
CA THR A 145 9.61 11.67 10.96
C THR A 145 10.61 11.14 9.92
N TRP A 146 10.20 10.78 8.70
CA TRP A 146 11.12 10.46 7.62
C TRP A 146 11.99 11.63 7.20
N ALA A 147 11.42 12.84 7.13
CA ALA A 147 12.18 14.06 6.79
C ALA A 147 13.24 14.35 7.86
N ALA A 148 12.88 14.21 9.14
CA ALA A 148 13.83 14.39 10.25
C ALA A 148 14.96 13.33 10.22
N LEU A 149 14.62 12.06 10.01
CA LEU A 149 15.61 10.99 9.92
C LEU A 149 16.49 11.10 8.67
N ALA A 150 15.97 11.63 7.56
CA ALA A 150 16.76 11.90 6.35
C ALA A 150 17.87 12.94 6.62
N VAL A 151 17.54 14.01 7.34
CA VAL A 151 18.53 15.01 7.79
C VAL A 151 19.53 14.37 8.74
N GLN A 152 19.07 13.56 9.71
CA GLN A 152 19.95 12.83 10.63
C GLN A 152 20.89 11.85 9.90
N ALA A 153 20.43 11.26 8.80
CA ALA A 153 21.22 10.39 7.93
C ALA A 153 22.22 11.16 7.04
N GLY A 154 22.25 12.49 7.11
CA GLY A 154 23.14 13.34 6.33
C GLY A 154 22.74 13.48 4.86
N ARG A 155 21.48 13.21 4.51
CA ARG A 155 20.99 13.36 3.13
C ARG A 155 20.85 14.85 2.79
N THR A 156 21.57 15.30 1.77
CA THR A 156 21.46 16.68 1.23
C THR A 156 20.88 16.73 -0.17
N GLU A 157 21.03 15.65 -0.94
CA GLU A 157 20.58 15.54 -2.33
C GLU A 157 19.47 14.48 -2.46
N ASN A 158 18.74 14.54 -3.58
CA ASN A 158 17.74 13.52 -3.99
C ASN A 158 16.78 13.11 -2.86
N THR A 159 16.37 14.09 -2.06
CA THR A 159 15.36 13.94 -1.02
C THR A 159 14.26 14.95 -1.29
N TYR A 160 13.09 14.45 -1.69
CA TYR A 160 11.96 15.27 -2.10
C TYR A 160 10.82 15.14 -1.10
N LEU A 161 10.25 16.28 -0.69
CA LEU A 161 9.00 16.33 0.05
C LEU A 161 7.90 16.74 -0.93
N LEU A 162 6.92 15.87 -1.15
CA LEU A 162 5.80 16.15 -2.02
C LEU A 162 4.58 16.52 -1.16
N PRO A 163 4.01 17.74 -1.33
CA PRO A 163 2.84 18.14 -0.58
C PRO A 163 1.62 17.40 -1.13
N VAL A 164 1.01 16.54 -0.31
CA VAL A 164 -0.26 15.86 -0.64
C VAL A 164 -1.39 16.31 0.28
N CYS A 165 -2.61 16.04 -0.14
CA CYS A 165 -3.83 16.44 0.56
C CYS A 165 -4.03 15.72 1.88
N THR A 166 -4.68 16.40 2.83
CA THR A 166 -5.28 15.77 4.02
C THR A 166 -6.57 15.03 3.66
N GLN A 167 -7.12 14.25 4.60
CA GLN A 167 -8.39 13.55 4.38
C GLN A 167 -9.59 14.47 4.11
N PHE A 168 -9.51 15.75 4.46
CA PHE A 168 -10.60 16.72 4.25
C PHE A 168 -10.57 17.36 2.85
N GLU A 169 -9.45 17.20 2.15
CA GLU A 169 -9.18 17.79 0.83
C GLU A 169 -9.37 16.79 -0.32
N THR A 170 -9.78 15.56 0.00
CA THR A 170 -10.00 14.48 -0.98
C THR A 170 -11.29 13.72 -0.69
N SER A 171 -11.80 13.01 -1.69
CA SER A 171 -12.93 12.10 -1.59
C SER A 171 -12.52 10.63 -1.74
N GLY A 172 -13.31 9.72 -1.21
CA GLY A 172 -13.09 8.28 -1.36
C GLY A 172 -13.53 7.48 -0.14
N SER A 173 -13.38 6.17 -0.22
CA SER A 173 -13.84 5.27 0.85
C SER A 173 -12.75 4.91 1.86
N ARG A 174 -13.17 4.63 3.10
CA ARG A 174 -12.37 3.90 4.10
C ARG A 174 -13.15 2.71 4.65
N VAL A 175 -12.43 1.66 5.01
CA VAL A 175 -12.95 0.46 5.67
C VAL A 175 -12.55 0.47 7.14
N ALA A 176 -13.55 0.48 8.02
CA ALA A 176 -13.35 0.50 9.47
C ALA A 176 -13.08 -0.90 10.05
N SER A 177 -12.69 -0.97 11.33
CA SER A 177 -12.39 -2.24 12.04
C SER A 177 -13.53 -3.25 12.01
N ASN A 178 -14.77 -2.78 12.02
CA ASN A 178 -15.99 -3.60 11.92
C ASN A 178 -16.31 -4.03 10.46
N ARG A 179 -15.42 -3.74 9.51
CA ARG A 179 -15.55 -4.00 8.07
C ARG A 179 -16.64 -3.19 7.37
N SER A 180 -17.16 -2.12 7.98
CA SER A 180 -18.04 -1.20 7.26
C SER A 180 -17.24 -0.29 6.35
N ILE A 181 -17.70 -0.13 5.12
CA ILE A 181 -17.17 0.86 4.17
C ILE A 181 -17.89 2.18 4.41
N GLN A 182 -17.14 3.28 4.47
CA GLN A 182 -17.67 4.63 4.62
C GLN A 182 -17.11 5.51 3.51
N TRP A 183 -17.99 6.24 2.83
CA TRP A 183 -17.61 7.26 1.86
C TRP A 183 -17.33 8.58 2.56
N GLY A 184 -16.22 9.22 2.20
CA GLY A 184 -15.88 10.58 2.62
C GLY A 184 -15.89 11.52 1.41
N GLU A 185 -16.54 12.66 1.58
CA GLU A 185 -16.58 13.74 0.58
C GLU A 185 -15.42 14.71 0.79
N GLN A 186 -15.03 15.40 -0.28
CA GLN A 186 -14.13 16.55 -0.18
C GLN A 186 -14.86 17.69 0.54
N ILE A 187 -14.32 18.16 1.65
CA ILE A 187 -14.92 19.21 2.48
C ILE A 187 -14.35 20.59 2.13
N VAL A 188 -13.07 20.64 1.77
CA VAL A 188 -12.37 21.86 1.34
C VAL A 188 -11.51 21.55 0.12
N ALA A 189 -11.22 22.56 -0.70
CA ALA A 189 -10.29 22.38 -1.83
C ALA A 189 -8.85 22.17 -1.33
N PRO A 190 -7.99 21.46 -2.08
CA PRO A 190 -6.59 21.28 -1.76
C PRO A 190 -5.86 22.60 -1.49
N SER A 191 -5.10 22.65 -0.41
CA SER A 191 -4.34 23.83 -0.03
C SER A 191 -3.12 24.04 -0.93
N PHE A 192 -2.93 25.26 -1.41
CA PHE A 192 -1.75 25.66 -2.20
C PHE A 192 -1.53 24.78 -3.44
N GLU A 193 -0.36 24.13 -3.54
CA GLU A 193 0.02 23.25 -4.64
C GLU A 193 -0.22 21.77 -4.35
N GLN A 194 -0.85 21.44 -3.22
CA GLN A 194 -1.13 20.07 -2.83
C GLN A 194 -1.93 19.34 -3.91
N LYS A 195 -1.64 18.05 -4.02
CA LYS A 195 -2.37 17.12 -4.89
C LYS A 195 -2.93 16.01 -4.05
N ASP A 196 -4.09 15.51 -4.42
CA ASP A 196 -4.57 14.31 -3.78
C ASP A 196 -3.74 13.10 -4.23
N ASP A 197 -3.87 11.99 -3.51
CA ASP A 197 -3.11 10.78 -3.80
C ASP A 197 -3.44 10.21 -5.19
N TYR A 198 -4.68 10.38 -5.67
CA TYR A 198 -5.09 9.92 -7.00
C TYR A 198 -4.37 10.69 -8.12
N GLN A 199 -4.27 12.02 -8.01
CA GLN A 199 -3.53 12.88 -8.93
C GLN A 199 -2.03 12.55 -8.90
N VAL A 200 -1.46 12.27 -7.73
CA VAL A 200 -0.04 11.88 -7.61
C VAL A 200 0.21 10.58 -8.38
N VAL A 201 -0.60 9.54 -8.15
CA VAL A 201 -0.46 8.24 -8.84
C VAL A 201 -0.70 8.40 -10.34
N TYR A 202 -1.71 9.17 -10.75
CA TYR A 202 -2.01 9.41 -12.16
C TYR A 202 -0.85 10.12 -12.88
N ARG A 203 -0.33 11.21 -12.29
CA ARG A 203 0.82 11.95 -12.85
C ARG A 203 2.07 11.08 -12.93
N MET A 204 2.28 10.21 -11.94
CA MET A 204 3.37 9.24 -11.95
C MET A 204 3.19 8.24 -13.11
N ALA A 205 2.01 7.67 -13.26
CA ALA A 205 1.70 6.76 -14.36
C ALA A 205 1.85 7.44 -15.73
N GLN A 206 1.48 8.71 -15.86
CA GLN A 206 1.69 9.49 -17.09
C GLN A 206 3.19 9.64 -17.39
N LYS A 207 4.01 9.97 -16.39
CA LYS A 207 5.45 10.10 -16.56
C LYS A 207 6.14 8.79 -16.92
N PHE A 208 5.63 7.66 -16.44
CA PHE A 208 6.13 6.34 -16.81
C PHE A 208 5.51 5.78 -18.11
N GLY A 209 4.60 6.52 -18.75
CA GLY A 209 3.95 6.07 -19.99
C GLY A 209 2.98 4.89 -19.79
N TYR A 210 2.45 4.72 -18.57
CA TYR A 210 1.57 3.60 -18.21
C TYR A 210 0.14 4.04 -17.87
N ALA A 211 -0.16 5.35 -17.90
CA ALA A 211 -1.47 5.89 -17.53
C ALA A 211 -2.62 5.31 -18.38
N GLU A 212 -2.44 5.17 -19.69
CA GLU A 212 -3.49 4.63 -20.57
C GLU A 212 -3.88 3.21 -20.16
N GLN A 213 -2.90 2.34 -19.94
CA GLN A 213 -3.15 0.96 -19.54
C GLN A 213 -3.71 0.85 -18.12
N MET A 214 -3.18 1.64 -17.17
CA MET A 214 -3.57 1.62 -15.75
C MET A 214 -4.95 2.21 -15.49
N PHE A 215 -5.37 3.23 -16.24
CA PHE A 215 -6.62 3.95 -16.01
C PHE A 215 -7.66 3.74 -17.12
N LYS A 216 -7.51 2.74 -18.00
CA LYS A 216 -8.44 2.46 -19.12
C LYS A 216 -9.91 2.31 -18.70
N ASN A 217 -10.16 1.82 -17.48
CA ASN A 217 -11.49 1.59 -16.92
C ASN A 217 -11.86 2.58 -15.81
N ILE A 218 -11.03 3.61 -15.60
CA ILE A 218 -11.20 4.60 -14.54
C ILE A 218 -11.31 5.98 -15.21
N ALA A 219 -12.45 6.65 -15.05
CA ALA A 219 -12.59 7.99 -15.55
C ALA A 219 -11.56 8.93 -14.88
N VAL A 220 -11.05 9.88 -15.65
CA VAL A 220 -10.12 10.90 -15.15
C VAL A 220 -10.71 12.28 -15.43
N GLU A 221 -11.01 13.02 -14.37
CA GLU A 221 -11.51 14.39 -14.44
C GLU A 221 -10.33 15.36 -14.37
N GLY A 222 -9.91 15.87 -15.53
CA GLY A 222 -8.69 16.67 -15.65
C GLY A 222 -7.45 15.81 -15.43
N ASP A 223 -6.87 15.88 -14.23
CA ASP A 223 -5.73 15.06 -13.82
C ASP A 223 -6.03 14.18 -12.59
N ARG A 224 -7.31 14.04 -12.22
CA ARG A 224 -7.76 13.32 -11.05
C ARG A 224 -8.60 12.08 -11.44
N PRO A 225 -8.10 10.86 -11.19
CA PRO A 225 -8.91 9.65 -11.30
C PRO A 225 -10.15 9.69 -10.40
N VAL A 226 -11.28 9.19 -10.91
CA VAL A 226 -12.56 9.12 -10.19
C VAL A 226 -12.53 7.97 -9.18
N PRO A 227 -12.61 8.24 -7.86
CA PRO A 227 -12.46 7.20 -6.84
C PRO A 227 -13.54 6.11 -6.87
N GLU A 228 -14.75 6.43 -7.33
CA GLU A 228 -15.84 5.48 -7.48
C GLU A 228 -15.53 4.40 -8.50
N ASP A 229 -14.85 4.75 -9.60
CA ASP A 229 -14.44 3.77 -10.61
C ASP A 229 -13.35 2.83 -10.09
N ILE A 230 -12.44 3.36 -9.26
CA ILE A 230 -11.44 2.55 -8.55
C ILE A 230 -12.14 1.52 -7.66
N LEU A 231 -13.17 1.92 -6.91
CA LEU A 231 -13.95 0.99 -6.09
C LEU A 231 -14.70 -0.04 -6.93
N ARG A 232 -15.27 0.34 -8.07
CA ARG A 232 -15.93 -0.60 -8.99
C ARG A 232 -14.95 -1.66 -9.49
N GLU A 233 -13.74 -1.26 -9.87
CA GLU A 233 -12.70 -2.20 -10.32
C GLU A 233 -12.27 -3.14 -9.19
N MET A 234 -12.05 -2.62 -7.99
CA MET A 234 -11.75 -3.42 -6.81
C MET A 234 -12.88 -4.44 -6.54
N ASN A 235 -14.14 -3.99 -6.50
CA ASN A 235 -15.30 -4.86 -6.26
C ASN A 235 -15.43 -5.98 -7.30
N ARG A 236 -15.08 -5.72 -8.56
CA ARG A 236 -15.05 -6.73 -9.63
C ARG A 236 -14.10 -7.89 -9.30
N GLY A 237 -12.99 -7.61 -8.61
CA GLY A 237 -12.01 -8.62 -8.18
C GLY A 237 -12.31 -9.29 -6.83
N GLY A 238 -13.16 -8.67 -5.99
CA GLY A 238 -13.40 -9.05 -4.59
C GLY A 238 -14.60 -9.96 -4.32
N TRP A 239 -15.32 -10.44 -5.34
CA TRP A 239 -16.56 -11.21 -5.14
C TRP A 239 -16.40 -12.48 -4.31
N SER A 240 -15.30 -13.22 -4.47
CA SER A 240 -15.07 -14.47 -3.73
C SER A 240 -14.79 -14.24 -2.24
N THR A 241 -14.37 -13.03 -1.86
CA THR A 241 -14.03 -12.66 -0.48
C THR A 241 -15.16 -11.89 0.21
N GLY A 242 -16.31 -11.74 -0.46
CA GLY A 242 -17.48 -11.08 0.09
C GLY A 242 -17.37 -9.55 0.13
N TYR A 243 -16.40 -8.96 -0.58
CA TYR A 243 -16.30 -7.52 -0.77
C TYR A 243 -17.28 -7.08 -1.87
N CYS A 244 -18.57 -7.26 -1.57
CA CYS A 244 -19.69 -7.05 -2.49
C CYS A 244 -20.54 -5.90 -1.93
N GLY A 245 -20.14 -4.66 -2.20
CA GLY A 245 -20.85 -3.45 -1.80
C GLY A 245 -20.93 -2.47 -2.95
#